data_AF-A0A227PEF8-F1
#
_entry.id   AF-A0A227PEF8-F1
#
_cell.length_a   1.000
_cell.length_b   1.000
_cell.length_c   1.000
_cell.angle_alpha   90.00
_cell.angle_beta   90.00
_cell.angle_gamma   90.00
#
_symmetry.space_group_name_H-M   'P 1'
#
loop_
_entity.id
_entity.type
_entity.pdbx_description
1 polymer ?
#
loop_
_entity_poly.entity_id
_entity_poly.type
_entity_poly.pdbx_seq_one_letter_code
_entity_poly.pdbx_strand_id
1 'polypeptide(L)'
;MESTHHPLFNWIPVSLIEKDNEVYFEWIYLADIKYLDPFFDETIAKCKSHAYNSKPYKVISTVDNLIEWSKQLISVELKSLVFHVSRCGSTMLSQSLATSSENIMVSEAPIMDQILRSDFLGLEQKSILIKAVIAVLGQKRFPEQQHLIIKLDAWHIFKASYLRSLFPEIPFALLYRNPEEVLKSHQKMMGMHMVPNVLPSVFFGISDKETHEISFQQYGALVLEKYYQGFLDFYERDQNVIILNYNEGMQQVIAQFVSFINVKYPDAELDKMYDRLKRHSKNGTAVFVGDTFKKESLQIDFSRLAILHEKLNTNFIAYMER
;
A
#
# COMPACT_ATOMS: atom_id res chain seq x y z
N MET A 1 1.19 19.10 24.04
CA MET A 1 0.70 20.14 23.10
C MET A 1 -0.35 19.47 22.24
N GLU A 2 -1.45 20.14 21.92
CA GLU A 2 -2.42 19.62 20.95
C GLU A 2 -2.00 20.10 19.56
N SER A 3 -1.94 19.20 18.58
CA SER A 3 -1.58 19.52 17.18
C SER A 3 -2.64 20.41 16.49
N THR A 4 -3.81 20.58 17.12
CA THR A 4 -5.00 21.28 16.60
C THR A 4 -4.77 22.76 16.27
N HIS A 5 -3.72 23.37 16.82
CA HIS A 5 -3.35 24.77 16.56
C HIS A 5 -2.20 24.94 15.57
N HIS A 6 -1.60 23.86 15.07
CA HIS A 6 -0.52 23.96 14.10
C HIS A 6 -1.05 24.41 12.72
N PRO A 7 -0.42 25.35 12.00
CA PRO A 7 -0.90 25.82 10.69
C PRO A 7 -1.09 24.73 9.63
N LEU A 8 -0.33 23.63 9.74
CA LEU A 8 -0.45 22.44 8.87
C LEU A 8 -1.39 21.36 9.42
N PHE A 9 -2.16 21.64 10.47
CA PHE A 9 -3.20 20.72 10.90
C PHE A 9 -4.18 20.47 9.74
N ASN A 10 -4.47 19.20 9.46
CA ASN A 10 -5.25 18.71 8.31
C ASN A 10 -4.62 18.93 6.92
N TRP A 11 -3.38 19.42 6.80
CA TRP A 11 -2.69 19.51 5.52
C TRP A 11 -1.78 18.29 5.32
N ILE A 12 -1.79 17.71 4.11
CA ILE A 12 -0.88 16.62 3.73
C ILE A 12 -0.25 16.86 2.36
N PRO A 13 0.97 16.34 2.09
CA PRO A 13 1.52 16.31 0.75
C PRO A 13 0.82 15.22 -0.07
N VAL A 14 0.47 15.53 -1.31
CA VAL A 14 -0.23 14.61 -2.22
C VAL A 14 0.54 14.34 -3.51
N SER A 15 1.44 15.23 -3.91
CA SER A 15 2.28 15.03 -5.09
C SER A 15 3.64 15.65 -4.91
N LEU A 16 4.65 15.00 -5.47
CA LEU A 16 5.98 15.54 -5.73
C LEU A 16 5.95 16.21 -7.10
N ILE A 17 6.57 17.39 -7.20
CA ILE A 17 6.71 18.17 -8.43
C ILE A 17 8.21 18.39 -8.66
N GLU A 18 8.71 17.95 -9.80
CA GLU A 18 10.08 18.20 -10.25
C GLU A 18 10.04 19.34 -11.27
N LYS A 19 10.72 20.45 -10.96
CA LYS A 19 10.73 21.63 -11.83
C LYS A 19 12.03 22.40 -11.66
N ASP A 20 12.65 22.79 -12.78
CA ASP A 20 13.87 23.60 -12.80
C ASP A 20 15.02 22.99 -11.96
N ASN A 21 15.17 21.65 -12.01
CA ASN A 21 16.07 20.84 -11.18
C ASN A 21 15.83 20.88 -9.66
N GLU A 22 14.68 21.41 -9.23
CA GLU A 22 14.27 21.47 -7.84
C GLU A 22 13.06 20.55 -7.59
N VAL A 23 12.92 20.11 -6.34
CA VAL A 23 11.80 19.26 -5.89
C VAL A 23 10.89 20.04 -4.96
N TYR A 24 9.60 20.01 -5.27
CA TYR A 24 8.53 20.61 -4.49
C TYR A 24 7.47 19.58 -4.13
N PHE A 25 6.67 19.91 -3.11
CA PHE A 25 5.53 19.09 -2.69
C PHE A 25 4.25 19.89 -2.82
N GLU A 26 3.26 19.37 -3.53
CA GLU A 26 1.89 19.89 -3.58
C GLU A 26 1.10 19.37 -2.37
N TRP A 27 0.37 20.28 -1.73
CA TRP A 27 -0.40 19.99 -0.52
C TRP A 27 -1.90 20.10 -0.75
N ILE A 28 -2.66 19.31 0.00
CA ILE A 28 -4.12 19.42 0.08
C ILE A 28 -4.58 19.51 1.54
N TYR A 29 -5.65 20.28 1.76
CA TYR A 29 -6.32 20.35 3.04
C TYR A 29 -7.44 19.31 3.13
N LEU A 30 -7.43 18.49 4.19
CA LEU A 30 -8.36 17.37 4.36
C LEU A 30 -9.64 17.73 5.12
N ALA A 31 -9.71 18.90 5.76
CA ALA A 31 -10.82 19.29 6.64
C ALA A 31 -11.13 18.21 7.69
N ASP A 32 -12.33 17.64 7.69
CA ASP A 32 -12.78 16.52 8.53
C ASP A 32 -12.82 15.16 7.79
N ILE A 33 -12.37 15.12 6.53
CA ILE A 33 -12.36 13.91 5.71
C ILE A 33 -11.29 12.93 6.23
N LYS A 34 -11.72 11.70 6.52
CA LYS A 34 -10.89 10.56 6.95
C LYS A 34 -10.49 9.69 5.75
N TYR A 35 -9.40 8.92 5.87
CA TYR A 35 -8.97 7.93 4.88
C TYR A 35 -9.84 6.67 4.92
N LEU A 36 -11.10 6.78 4.50
CA LEU A 36 -12.05 5.67 4.49
C LEU A 36 -12.27 5.07 3.11
N ASP A 37 -11.76 5.71 2.05
CA ASP A 37 -11.95 5.22 0.68
C ASP A 37 -10.99 4.09 0.32
N PRO A 38 -11.39 3.20 -0.61
CA PRO A 38 -10.55 2.10 -1.09
C PRO A 38 -9.17 2.51 -1.62
N PHE A 39 -9.09 3.73 -2.18
CA PHE A 39 -7.89 4.30 -2.77
C PHE A 39 -7.66 5.73 -2.29
N PHE A 40 -6.39 6.12 -2.13
CA PHE A 40 -6.01 7.46 -1.67
C PHE A 40 -6.62 8.56 -2.54
N ASP A 41 -6.53 8.44 -3.87
CA ASP A 41 -7.03 9.44 -4.81
C ASP A 41 -8.54 9.68 -4.70
N GLU A 42 -9.32 8.68 -4.31
CA GLU A 42 -10.77 8.84 -4.05
C GLU A 42 -11.01 9.70 -2.80
N THR A 43 -10.21 9.53 -1.75
CA THR A 43 -10.25 10.41 -0.57
C THR A 43 -9.86 11.85 -0.95
N ILE A 44 -8.77 12.00 -1.71
CA ILE A 44 -8.28 13.32 -2.14
C ILE A 44 -9.27 14.02 -3.06
N ALA A 45 -9.94 13.28 -3.96
CA ALA A 45 -10.96 13.83 -4.85
C ALA A 45 -12.11 14.51 -4.07
N LYS A 46 -12.54 13.94 -2.94
CA LYS A 46 -13.56 14.53 -2.06
C LYS A 46 -13.10 15.85 -1.41
N CYS A 47 -11.80 16.01 -1.20
CA CYS A 47 -11.23 17.21 -0.58
C CYS A 47 -11.19 18.40 -1.57
N LYS A 48 -11.19 18.15 -2.88
CA LYS A 48 -10.97 19.21 -3.90
C LYS A 48 -12.02 20.33 -3.89
N SER A 49 -13.25 20.05 -3.44
CA SER A 49 -14.31 21.06 -3.35
C SER A 49 -14.15 22.02 -2.17
N HIS A 50 -13.30 21.70 -1.19
CA HIS A 50 -13.07 22.53 -0.02
C HIS A 50 -12.50 23.91 -0.39
N ALA A 51 -12.86 24.97 0.33
CA ALA A 51 -12.49 26.36 0.02
C ALA A 51 -10.97 26.62 -0.07
N TYR A 52 -10.16 25.88 0.69
CA TYR A 52 -8.69 25.95 0.60
C TYR A 52 -8.12 25.25 -0.63
N ASN A 53 -8.83 24.27 -1.20
CA ASN A 53 -8.36 23.44 -2.31
C ASN A 53 -8.93 23.87 -3.66
N SER A 54 -10.05 24.61 -3.68
CA SER A 54 -10.73 25.10 -4.90
C SER A 54 -10.20 26.46 -5.39
N LYS A 55 -9.06 26.91 -4.87
CA LYS A 55 -8.40 28.16 -5.29
C LYS A 55 -7.73 27.98 -6.67
N PRO A 56 -7.54 29.08 -7.44
CA PRO A 56 -6.87 29.01 -8.75
C PRO A 56 -5.36 28.73 -8.66
N TYR A 57 -4.79 28.68 -7.46
CA TYR A 57 -3.39 28.39 -7.20
C TYR A 57 -3.25 27.13 -6.34
N LYS A 58 -2.12 26.45 -6.48
CA LYS A 58 -1.74 25.29 -5.66
C LYS A 58 -0.91 25.74 -4.46
N VAL A 59 -1.06 25.04 -3.35
CA VAL A 59 -0.18 25.19 -2.18
C VAL A 59 1.00 24.25 -2.35
N ILE A 60 2.21 24.80 -2.39
CA ILE A 60 3.44 24.03 -2.57
C ILE A 60 4.45 24.33 -1.46
N SER A 61 5.33 23.38 -1.16
CA SER A 61 6.48 23.56 -0.26
C SER A 61 7.77 23.05 -0.89
N THR A 62 8.91 23.53 -0.40
CA THR A 62 10.21 22.94 -0.69
C THR A 62 10.41 21.64 0.09
N VAL A 63 11.50 20.93 -0.21
CA VAL A 63 11.98 19.77 0.58
C VAL A 63 12.23 20.17 2.04
N ASP A 64 12.97 21.25 2.27
CA ASP A 64 13.34 21.69 3.63
C ASP A 64 12.10 22.01 4.48
N ASN A 65 11.12 22.70 3.89
CA ASN A 65 9.84 23.00 4.54
C ASN A 65 9.13 21.71 4.99
N LEU A 66 8.98 20.72 4.10
CA LEU A 66 8.33 19.46 4.44
C LEU A 66 9.06 18.74 5.60
N ILE A 67 10.39 18.70 5.55
CA ILE A 67 11.21 18.05 6.58
C ILE A 67 11.07 18.77 7.92
N GLU A 68 11.20 20.09 7.94
CA GLU A 68 11.10 20.88 9.16
C GLU A 68 9.71 20.77 9.78
N TRP A 69 8.67 20.97 8.96
CA TRP A 69 7.29 20.98 9.42
C TRP A 69 6.82 19.63 9.91
N SER A 70 7.27 18.52 9.30
CA SER A 70 6.91 17.18 9.76
C SER A 70 7.30 16.90 11.22
N LYS A 71 8.39 17.53 11.70
CA LYS A 71 8.89 17.39 13.08
C LYS A 71 8.01 18.13 14.11
N GLN A 72 7.19 19.07 13.66
CA GLN A 72 6.33 19.89 14.51
C GLN A 72 4.94 19.28 14.71
N LEU A 73 4.61 18.24 13.93
CA LEU A 73 3.32 17.56 13.98
C LEU A 73 3.33 16.43 15.00
N ILE A 74 2.19 16.26 15.67
CA ILE A 74 1.94 15.05 16.46
C ILE A 74 1.39 14.01 15.51
N SER A 75 2.17 12.94 15.36
CA SER A 75 1.84 11.80 14.51
C SER A 75 1.58 10.57 15.36
N VAL A 76 0.68 9.71 14.90
CA VAL A 76 0.48 8.39 15.52
C VAL A 76 1.59 7.43 15.09
N GLU A 77 1.78 6.36 15.84
CA GLU A 77 2.86 5.40 15.58
C GLU A 77 2.60 4.63 14.28
N LEU A 78 3.61 4.50 13.42
CA LEU A 78 3.57 3.59 12.28
C LEU A 78 3.60 2.14 12.79
N LYS A 79 2.48 1.42 12.67
CA LYS A 79 2.37 0.03 13.09
C LYS A 79 2.78 -0.96 12.02
N SER A 80 2.57 -0.68 10.74
CA SER A 80 2.95 -1.63 9.68
C SER A 80 3.00 -1.02 8.28
N LEU A 81 3.86 -1.61 7.44
CA LEU A 81 3.83 -1.48 6.00
C LEU A 81 3.30 -2.78 5.37
N VAL A 82 2.27 -2.67 4.55
CA VAL A 82 1.61 -3.81 3.90
C VAL A 82 2.00 -3.84 2.41
N PHE A 83 2.79 -4.82 2.02
CA PHE A 83 3.03 -5.17 0.62
C PHE A 83 1.96 -6.13 0.12
N HIS A 84 1.70 -6.09 -1.18
CA HIS A 84 0.72 -6.97 -1.80
C HIS A 84 1.01 -7.21 -3.29
N VAL A 85 0.55 -8.32 -3.86
CA VAL A 85 0.84 -8.71 -5.26
C VAL A 85 -0.19 -8.21 -6.30
N SER A 86 -0.97 -7.18 -5.95
CA SER A 86 -2.19 -6.75 -6.66
C SER A 86 -3.28 -7.85 -6.74
N ARG A 87 -4.56 -7.44 -6.80
CA ARG A 87 -5.76 -8.33 -6.87
C ARG A 87 -5.83 -9.49 -5.84
N CYS A 88 -5.06 -9.41 -4.76
CA CYS A 88 -5.01 -10.42 -3.68
C CYS A 88 -5.90 -10.07 -2.47
N GLY A 89 -6.89 -9.20 -2.66
CA GLY A 89 -7.76 -8.75 -1.56
C GLY A 89 -7.19 -7.66 -0.66
N SER A 90 -6.05 -7.04 -1.02
CA SER A 90 -5.43 -5.96 -0.24
C SER A 90 -6.33 -4.75 0.00
N THR A 91 -7.21 -4.41 -0.95
CA THR A 91 -8.25 -3.39 -0.75
C THR A 91 -9.26 -3.81 0.32
N MET A 92 -9.61 -5.09 0.43
CA MET A 92 -10.53 -5.55 1.48
C MET A 92 -9.87 -5.47 2.86
N LEU A 93 -8.60 -5.87 2.95
CA LEU A 93 -7.82 -5.75 4.18
C LEU A 93 -7.77 -4.28 4.64
N SER A 94 -7.36 -3.35 3.76
CA SER A 94 -7.28 -1.94 4.13
C SER A 94 -8.66 -1.35 4.49
N GLN A 95 -9.70 -1.67 3.73
CA GLN A 95 -11.05 -1.20 4.02
C GLN A 95 -11.61 -1.74 5.34
N SER A 96 -11.24 -2.95 5.74
CA SER A 96 -11.64 -3.52 7.02
C SER A 96 -10.91 -2.82 8.16
N LEU A 97 -9.59 -2.66 8.05
CA LEU A 97 -8.78 -1.92 9.04
C LEU A 97 -9.19 -0.45 9.19
N ALA A 98 -9.60 0.20 8.09
CA ALA A 98 -10.08 1.58 8.06
C ALA A 98 -11.42 1.78 8.80
N THR A 99 -12.18 0.71 9.09
CA THR A 99 -13.42 0.83 9.88
C THR A 99 -13.17 1.17 11.34
N SER A 100 -11.97 0.89 11.85
CA SER A 100 -11.61 1.26 13.21
C SER A 100 -11.28 2.73 13.32
N SER A 101 -11.85 3.43 14.31
CA SER A 101 -11.52 4.82 14.56
C SER A 101 -10.11 5.02 15.12
N GLU A 102 -9.50 3.94 15.63
CA GLU A 102 -8.11 3.98 16.13
C GLU A 102 -7.08 3.99 14.99
N ASN A 103 -7.49 3.62 13.78
CA ASN A 103 -6.59 3.47 12.65
C ASN A 103 -6.58 4.68 11.71
N ILE A 104 -5.37 5.03 11.28
CA ILE A 104 -5.09 5.79 10.08
C ILE A 104 -4.64 4.77 9.03
N MET A 105 -5.54 4.40 8.11
CA MET A 105 -5.23 3.45 7.05
C MET A 105 -4.97 4.21 5.74
N VAL A 106 -3.71 4.32 5.33
CA VAL A 106 -3.32 4.98 4.08
C VAL A 106 -3.09 3.93 3.00
N SER A 107 -3.81 4.02 1.87
CA SER A 107 -3.72 3.02 0.79
C SER A 107 -3.12 3.62 -0.48
N GLU A 108 -1.89 3.20 -0.82
CA GLU A 108 -1.20 3.53 -2.08
C GLU A 108 -1.08 5.06 -2.29
N ALA A 109 -0.57 5.78 -1.28
CA ALA A 109 -0.37 7.22 -1.37
C ALA A 109 0.69 7.54 -2.44
N PRO A 110 0.34 8.24 -3.54
CA PRO A 110 1.26 8.45 -4.68
C PRO A 110 2.58 9.10 -4.29
N ILE A 111 2.56 9.96 -3.27
CA ILE A 111 3.74 10.67 -2.79
C ILE A 111 4.87 9.72 -2.33
N MET A 112 4.53 8.56 -1.76
CA MET A 112 5.51 7.56 -1.34
C MET A 112 6.25 7.00 -2.57
N ASP A 113 5.49 6.64 -3.59
CA ASP A 113 6.03 6.11 -4.83
C ASP A 113 6.89 7.12 -5.58
N GLN A 114 6.41 8.36 -5.67
CA GLN A 114 7.12 9.45 -6.33
C GLN A 114 8.47 9.74 -5.66
N ILE A 115 8.54 9.77 -4.32
CA ILE A 115 9.81 9.93 -3.61
C ILE A 115 10.75 8.75 -3.87
N LEU A 116 10.23 7.51 -3.81
CA LEU A 116 11.06 6.31 -4.03
C LEU A 116 11.67 6.29 -5.44
N ARG A 117 10.92 6.76 -6.44
CA ARG A 117 11.28 6.74 -7.86
C ARG A 117 12.02 7.96 -8.37
N SER A 118 11.95 9.11 -7.70
CA SER A 118 12.59 10.35 -8.17
C SER A 118 14.10 10.20 -8.34
N ASP A 119 14.62 10.53 -9.52
CA ASP A 119 16.07 10.54 -9.79
C ASP A 119 16.74 11.85 -9.33
N PHE A 120 15.94 12.88 -9.03
CA PHE A 120 16.43 14.16 -8.48
C PHE A 120 16.76 14.08 -6.98
N LEU A 121 16.34 13.02 -6.30
CA LEU A 121 16.58 12.83 -4.87
C LEU A 121 17.69 11.78 -4.64
N GLY A 122 18.74 12.19 -3.92
CA GLY A 122 19.73 11.24 -3.40
C GLY A 122 19.14 10.28 -2.35
N LEU A 123 19.80 9.15 -2.11
CA LEU A 123 19.30 8.11 -1.19
C LEU A 123 19.06 8.63 0.24
N GLU A 124 19.95 9.47 0.75
CA GLU A 124 19.81 10.11 2.07
C GLU A 124 18.58 11.01 2.13
N GLN A 125 18.39 11.85 1.11
CA GLN A 125 17.24 12.75 1.02
C GLN A 125 15.93 11.97 0.92
N LYS A 126 15.89 10.90 0.11
CA LYS A 126 14.74 9.97 0.07
C LYS A 126 14.45 9.39 1.45
N SER A 127 15.49 9.02 2.21
CA SER A 127 15.35 8.42 3.55
C SER A 127 14.68 9.37 4.52
N ILE A 128 15.11 10.65 4.51
CA ILE A 128 14.55 11.71 5.35
C ILE A 128 13.12 12.03 4.91
N LEU A 129 12.88 12.17 3.60
CA LEU A 129 11.58 12.51 3.04
C LEU A 129 10.52 11.44 3.27
N ILE A 130 10.85 10.15 3.14
CA ILE A 130 9.91 9.07 3.44
C ILE A 130 9.47 9.13 4.90
N LYS A 131 10.41 9.35 5.84
CA LYS A 131 10.07 9.51 7.27
C LYS A 131 9.21 10.74 7.52
N ALA A 132 9.53 11.87 6.88
CA ALA A 132 8.75 13.11 6.99
C ALA A 132 7.33 12.94 6.46
N VAL A 133 7.16 12.34 5.27
CA VAL A 133 5.85 12.08 4.68
C VAL A 133 5.02 11.13 5.53
N ILE A 134 5.61 10.05 6.04
CA ILE A 134 4.90 9.14 6.95
C ILE A 134 4.44 9.88 8.21
N ALA A 135 5.28 10.75 8.79
CA ALA A 135 4.89 11.55 9.95
C ALA A 135 3.70 12.47 9.64
N VAL A 136 3.68 13.10 8.46
CA VAL A 136 2.57 13.98 8.04
C VAL A 136 1.30 13.17 7.73
N LEU A 137 1.41 12.04 7.01
CA LEU A 137 0.27 11.15 6.72
C LEU A 137 -0.33 10.53 7.99
N GLY A 138 0.50 10.30 9.00
CA GLY A 138 0.11 9.82 10.33
C GLY A 138 -0.34 10.90 11.30
N GLN A 139 -0.46 12.16 10.87
CA GLN A 139 -0.88 13.27 11.74
C GLN A 139 -2.13 12.87 12.54
N LYS A 140 -2.06 12.98 13.86
CA LYS A 140 -3.18 12.71 14.75
C LYS A 140 -4.20 13.84 14.62
N ARG A 141 -5.19 13.63 13.75
CA ARG A 141 -6.26 14.60 13.42
C ARG A 141 -7.51 14.39 14.27
N PHE A 142 -7.71 13.17 14.78
CA PHE A 142 -8.83 12.81 15.65
C PHE A 142 -8.30 12.16 16.95
N PRO A 143 -8.90 12.43 18.13
CA PRO A 143 -8.39 11.97 19.43
C PRO A 143 -8.19 10.45 19.56
N GLU A 144 -8.99 9.67 18.84
CA GLU A 144 -9.11 8.23 18.91
C GLU A 144 -7.99 7.53 18.13
N GLN A 145 -7.38 8.23 17.17
CA GLN A 145 -6.33 7.71 16.31
C GLN A 145 -5.07 7.38 17.13
N GLN A 146 -4.56 6.17 16.92
CA GLN A 146 -3.43 5.60 17.64
C GLN A 146 -2.45 4.87 16.72
N HIS A 147 -2.93 4.33 15.60
CA HIS A 147 -2.15 3.42 14.76
C HIS A 147 -2.14 3.89 13.31
N LEU A 148 -0.96 4.05 12.71
CA LEU A 148 -0.81 4.29 11.28
C LEU A 148 -0.45 2.97 10.59
N ILE A 149 -1.21 2.60 9.57
CA ILE A 149 -0.95 1.43 8.73
C ILE A 149 -0.94 1.90 7.28
N ILE A 150 0.11 1.58 6.54
CA ILE A 150 0.28 2.00 5.15
C ILE A 150 0.30 0.78 4.25
N LYS A 151 -0.67 0.68 3.34
CA LYS A 151 -0.62 -0.24 2.21
C LYS A 151 0.16 0.42 1.09
N LEU A 152 1.27 -0.20 0.71
CA LEU A 152 2.18 0.28 -0.33
C LEU A 152 1.70 -0.16 -1.73
N ASP A 153 2.25 0.44 -2.78
CA ASP A 153 2.04 -0.07 -4.13
C ASP A 153 2.71 -1.44 -4.30
N ALA A 154 2.14 -2.29 -5.16
CA ALA A 154 2.58 -3.67 -5.32
C ALA A 154 4.08 -3.81 -5.67
N TRP A 155 4.62 -2.88 -6.46
CA TRP A 155 6.03 -2.87 -6.85
C TRP A 155 6.98 -2.31 -5.80
N HIS A 156 6.49 -1.75 -4.69
CA HIS A 156 7.39 -1.31 -3.60
C HIS A 156 8.11 -2.48 -2.94
N ILE A 157 7.70 -3.74 -3.18
CA ILE A 157 8.44 -4.92 -2.73
C ILE A 157 9.90 -4.90 -3.18
N PHE A 158 10.21 -4.38 -4.37
CA PHE A 158 11.59 -4.29 -4.86
C PHE A 158 12.43 -3.23 -4.13
N LYS A 159 11.80 -2.47 -3.22
CA LYS A 159 12.44 -1.55 -2.28
C LYS A 159 12.32 -2.03 -0.83
N ALA A 160 11.88 -3.27 -0.58
CA ALA A 160 11.66 -3.79 0.77
C ALA A 160 12.90 -3.70 1.68
N SER A 161 14.09 -4.10 1.20
CA SER A 161 15.33 -3.97 1.99
C SER A 161 15.67 -2.52 2.36
N TYR A 162 15.38 -1.58 1.46
CA TYR A 162 15.55 -0.15 1.74
C TYR A 162 14.52 0.34 2.76
N LEU A 163 13.25 -0.06 2.62
CA LEU A 163 12.22 0.31 3.60
C LEU A 163 12.50 -0.31 4.98
N ARG A 164 13.00 -1.54 5.05
CA ARG A 164 13.45 -2.16 6.31
C ARG A 164 14.58 -1.37 6.96
N SER A 165 15.55 -0.86 6.20
CA SER A 165 16.64 -0.06 6.79
C SER A 165 16.14 1.27 7.37
N LEU A 166 15.04 1.82 6.85
CA LEU A 166 14.38 3.01 7.40
C LEU A 166 13.56 2.71 8.66
N PHE A 167 12.95 1.51 8.72
CA PHE A 167 12.04 1.08 9.79
C PHE A 167 12.43 -0.31 10.34
N PRO A 168 13.56 -0.42 11.08
CA PRO A 168 14.10 -1.71 11.49
C PRO A 168 13.13 -2.54 12.36
N GLU A 169 12.40 -1.88 13.25
CA GLU A 169 11.56 -2.53 14.26
C GLU A 169 10.10 -2.74 13.82
N ILE A 170 9.66 -2.15 12.71
CA ILE A 170 8.24 -2.17 12.34
C ILE A 170 7.86 -3.49 11.66
N PRO A 171 6.78 -4.18 12.06
CA PRO A 171 6.35 -5.41 11.39
C PRO A 171 5.84 -5.14 9.97
N PHE A 172 6.30 -5.92 8.99
CA PHE A 172 5.85 -5.81 7.60
C PHE A 172 4.94 -6.98 7.24
N ALA A 173 3.95 -6.76 6.38
CA ALA A 173 3.03 -7.80 5.94
C ALA A 173 3.09 -8.02 4.43
N LEU A 174 3.03 -9.28 4.01
CA LEU A 174 3.10 -9.75 2.63
C LEU A 174 1.81 -10.47 2.25
N LEU A 175 0.86 -9.77 1.63
CA LEU A 175 -0.43 -10.35 1.22
C LEU A 175 -0.40 -10.88 -0.21
N TYR A 176 -0.60 -12.18 -0.36
CA TYR A 176 -0.65 -12.87 -1.65
C TYR A 176 -1.93 -13.70 -1.81
N ARG A 177 -2.11 -14.28 -3.00
CA ARG A 177 -3.28 -15.06 -3.40
C ARG A 177 -2.87 -16.11 -4.43
N ASN A 178 -3.74 -17.07 -4.73
CA ASN A 178 -3.57 -17.95 -5.88
C ASN A 178 -3.26 -17.15 -7.18
N PRO A 179 -2.18 -17.47 -7.91
CA PRO A 179 -1.74 -16.69 -9.07
C PRO A 179 -2.71 -16.76 -10.26
N GLU A 180 -3.42 -17.87 -10.45
CA GLU A 180 -4.43 -18.01 -11.51
C GLU A 180 -5.61 -17.06 -11.25
N GLU A 181 -6.06 -16.96 -10.01
CA GLU A 181 -7.13 -16.04 -9.60
C GLU A 181 -6.71 -14.58 -9.78
N VAL A 182 -5.46 -14.24 -9.45
CA VAL A 182 -4.90 -12.90 -9.66
C VAL A 182 -4.90 -12.53 -11.15
N LEU A 183 -4.39 -13.41 -12.01
CA LEU A 183 -4.31 -13.15 -13.44
C LEU A 183 -5.70 -13.11 -14.11
N LYS A 184 -6.64 -13.98 -13.71
CA LYS A 184 -8.05 -13.91 -14.18
C LYS A 184 -8.72 -12.61 -13.74
N SER A 185 -8.40 -12.10 -12.55
CA SER A 185 -8.88 -10.78 -12.09
C SER A 185 -8.35 -9.65 -12.98
N HIS A 186 -7.06 -9.72 -13.35
CA HIS A 186 -6.45 -8.76 -14.28
C HIS A 186 -6.97 -8.84 -15.71
N GLN A 187 -7.45 -10.01 -16.18
CA GLN A 187 -8.11 -10.10 -17.48
C GLN A 187 -9.43 -9.32 -17.55
N LYS A 188 -10.17 -9.21 -16.45
CA LYS A 188 -11.40 -8.41 -16.40
C LYS A 188 -11.11 -6.91 -16.39
N MET A 189 -10.07 -6.52 -15.64
CA MET A 189 -9.66 -5.13 -15.48
C MET A 189 -8.15 -5.08 -15.25
N MET A 190 -7.43 -4.78 -16.32
CA MET A 190 -5.98 -4.76 -16.29
C MET A 190 -5.47 -3.65 -15.37
N GLY A 191 -4.47 -3.96 -14.55
CA GLY A 191 -3.78 -2.94 -13.77
C GLY A 191 -2.66 -2.35 -14.62
N MET A 192 -2.35 -1.07 -14.45
CA MET A 192 -1.33 -0.38 -15.27
C MET A 192 0.04 -1.09 -15.25
N HIS A 193 0.43 -1.68 -14.12
CA HIS A 193 1.68 -2.43 -13.98
C HIS A 193 1.71 -3.78 -14.72
N MET A 194 0.55 -4.30 -15.12
CA MET A 194 0.44 -5.52 -15.93
C MET A 194 0.47 -5.22 -17.44
N VAL A 195 0.59 -3.94 -17.83
CA VAL A 195 0.70 -3.52 -19.23
C VAL A 195 2.18 -3.19 -19.53
N PRO A 196 2.81 -3.84 -20.52
CA PRO A 196 4.16 -3.49 -20.94
C PRO A 196 4.29 -2.00 -21.28
N ASN A 197 5.43 -1.40 -20.93
CA ASN A 197 5.83 -0.03 -21.26
C ASN A 197 4.97 1.10 -20.64
N VAL A 198 3.95 0.80 -19.85
CA VAL A 198 3.21 1.84 -19.08
C VAL A 198 4.00 2.30 -17.88
N LEU A 199 4.72 1.38 -17.23
CA LEU A 199 5.72 1.67 -16.21
C LEU A 199 7.06 1.07 -16.66
N PRO A 200 8.20 1.73 -16.38
CA PRO A 200 9.52 1.17 -16.66
C PRO A 200 9.68 -0.23 -16.06
N SER A 201 10.05 -1.20 -16.89
CA SER A 201 10.24 -2.62 -16.53
C SER A 201 11.23 -2.81 -15.38
N VAL A 202 12.25 -1.95 -15.30
CA VAL A 202 13.25 -1.91 -14.24
C VAL A 202 12.63 -1.72 -12.85
N PHE A 203 11.46 -1.07 -12.74
CA PHE A 203 10.75 -0.95 -11.47
C PHE A 203 10.22 -2.27 -10.94
N PHE A 204 10.11 -3.28 -11.80
CA PHE A 204 9.68 -4.64 -11.46
C PHE A 204 10.83 -5.64 -11.40
N GLY A 205 12.08 -5.19 -11.53
CA GLY A 205 13.24 -6.09 -11.65
C GLY A 205 13.18 -6.96 -12.92
N ILE A 206 12.52 -6.47 -13.97
CA ILE A 206 12.44 -7.12 -15.27
C ILE A 206 13.47 -6.46 -16.20
N SER A 207 14.35 -7.27 -16.77
CA SER A 207 15.34 -6.82 -17.75
C SER A 207 14.73 -6.61 -19.13
N ASP A 208 15.39 -5.82 -19.98
CA ASP A 208 14.95 -5.63 -21.37
C ASP A 208 14.95 -6.94 -22.15
N LYS A 209 15.90 -7.86 -21.87
CA LYS A 209 15.91 -9.17 -22.51
C LYS A 209 14.62 -9.95 -22.21
N GLU A 210 14.21 -9.99 -20.93
CA GLU A 210 12.99 -10.67 -20.52
C GLU A 210 11.73 -10.05 -21.16
N THR A 211 11.66 -8.73 -21.34
CA THR A 211 10.49 -8.09 -21.98
C THR A 211 10.38 -8.39 -23.47
N HIS A 212 11.49 -8.57 -24.19
CA HIS A 212 11.49 -8.87 -25.63
C HIS A 212 11.19 -10.33 -25.95
N GLU A 213 11.48 -11.25 -25.03
CA GLU A 213 11.33 -12.69 -25.23
C GLU A 213 9.92 -13.23 -24.90
N ILE A 214 9.06 -12.41 -24.29
CA ILE A 214 7.73 -12.83 -23.82
C ILE A 214 6.60 -12.19 -24.65
N SER A 215 5.47 -12.89 -24.71
CA SER A 215 4.25 -12.33 -25.28
C SER A 215 3.61 -11.29 -24.34
N PHE A 216 2.74 -10.45 -24.90
CA PHE A 216 1.91 -9.53 -24.13
C PHE A 216 1.11 -10.24 -23.03
N GLN A 217 0.56 -11.42 -23.35
CA GLN A 217 -0.20 -12.25 -22.40
C GLN A 217 0.69 -12.77 -21.27
N GLN A 218 1.92 -13.17 -21.58
CA GLN A 218 2.88 -13.69 -20.59
C GLN A 218 3.45 -12.59 -19.68
N TYR A 219 3.46 -11.32 -20.12
CA TYR A 219 4.00 -10.22 -19.31
C TYR A 219 3.34 -10.09 -17.94
N GLY A 220 2.02 -10.21 -17.84
CA GLY A 220 1.33 -10.16 -16.55
C GLY A 220 1.75 -11.29 -15.60
N ALA A 221 2.03 -12.48 -16.15
CA ALA A 221 2.57 -13.59 -15.37
C ALA A 221 4.00 -13.32 -14.91
N LEU A 222 4.86 -12.79 -15.79
CA LEU A 222 6.22 -12.40 -15.42
C LEU A 222 6.25 -11.35 -14.29
N VAL A 223 5.39 -10.33 -14.36
CA VAL A 223 5.28 -9.33 -13.28
C VAL A 223 4.88 -10.00 -11.95
N LEU A 224 3.92 -10.91 -11.99
CA LEU A 224 3.48 -11.65 -10.81
C LEU A 224 4.58 -12.58 -10.26
N GLU A 225 5.38 -13.21 -11.13
CA GLU A 225 6.54 -14.01 -10.75
C GLU A 225 7.55 -13.16 -9.98
N LYS A 226 7.84 -11.94 -10.48
CA LYS A 226 8.75 -11.01 -9.81
C LYS A 226 8.23 -10.59 -8.44
N TYR A 227 6.92 -10.35 -8.30
CA TYR A 227 6.33 -10.08 -6.99
C TYR A 227 6.47 -11.25 -6.02
N TYR A 228 6.20 -12.49 -6.46
CA TYR A 228 6.28 -13.66 -5.57
C TYR A 228 7.72 -13.96 -5.18
N GLN A 229 8.65 -13.82 -6.14
CA GLN A 229 10.07 -13.92 -5.83
C GLN A 229 10.51 -12.84 -4.84
N GLY A 230 10.08 -11.58 -5.03
CA GLY A 230 10.37 -10.50 -4.08
C GLY A 230 9.82 -10.77 -2.67
N PHE A 231 8.65 -11.38 -2.56
CA PHE A 231 8.06 -11.78 -1.27
C PHE A 231 8.90 -12.87 -0.59
N LEU A 232 9.29 -13.91 -1.33
CA LEU A 232 10.14 -14.99 -0.83
C LEU A 232 11.51 -14.44 -0.38
N ASP A 233 12.16 -13.65 -1.23
CA ASP A 233 13.49 -13.07 -0.97
C ASP A 233 13.48 -12.18 0.27
N PHE A 234 12.40 -11.43 0.50
CA PHE A 234 12.29 -10.56 1.66
C PHE A 234 12.01 -11.36 2.93
N TYR A 235 11.06 -12.30 2.89
CA TYR A 235 10.73 -13.16 4.02
C TYR A 235 11.90 -14.04 4.47
N GLU A 236 12.72 -14.54 3.54
CA GLU A 236 13.90 -15.36 3.88
C GLU A 236 14.94 -14.58 4.71
N ARG A 237 15.03 -13.26 4.51
CA ARG A 237 16.07 -12.40 5.11
C ARG A 237 15.62 -11.68 6.38
N ASP A 238 14.33 -11.73 6.70
CA ASP A 238 13.73 -10.85 7.69
C ASP A 238 12.72 -11.58 8.57
N GLN A 239 12.98 -11.61 9.87
CA GLN A 239 12.15 -12.32 10.83
C GLN A 239 10.93 -11.51 11.31
N ASN A 240 10.88 -10.20 11.02
CA ASN A 240 9.78 -9.32 11.41
C ASN A 240 8.84 -9.05 10.21
N VAL A 241 8.51 -10.13 9.50
CA VAL A 241 7.65 -10.14 8.33
C VAL A 241 6.62 -11.26 8.45
N ILE A 242 5.35 -10.95 8.23
CA ILE A 242 4.28 -11.96 8.14
C ILE A 242 3.88 -12.19 6.69
N ILE A 243 3.74 -13.45 6.31
CA ILE A 243 3.11 -13.87 5.05
C ILE A 243 1.61 -14.12 5.31
N LEU A 244 0.76 -13.53 4.49
CA LEU A 244 -0.70 -13.63 4.59
C LEU A 244 -1.26 -14.20 3.28
N ASN A 245 -2.02 -15.28 3.39
CA ASN A 245 -2.64 -15.93 2.24
C ASN A 245 -4.13 -15.59 2.17
N TYR A 246 -4.56 -14.88 1.11
CA TYR A 246 -5.96 -14.56 0.88
C TYR A 246 -6.87 -15.80 0.87
N ASN A 247 -6.35 -16.95 0.39
CA ASN A 247 -7.14 -18.17 0.24
C ASN A 247 -7.57 -18.80 1.58
N GLU A 248 -6.98 -18.40 2.72
CA GLU A 248 -7.43 -18.77 4.07
C GLU A 248 -8.71 -18.04 4.50
N GLY A 249 -9.13 -17.02 3.75
CA GLY A 249 -10.26 -16.16 4.05
C GLY A 249 -9.84 -14.87 4.74
N MET A 250 -10.45 -13.76 4.33
CA MET A 250 -10.04 -12.42 4.77
C MET A 250 -10.22 -12.19 6.29
N GLN A 251 -11.17 -12.87 6.93
CA GLN A 251 -11.33 -12.80 8.38
C GLN A 251 -10.07 -13.34 9.10
N GLN A 252 -9.55 -14.47 8.64
CA GLN A 252 -8.33 -15.07 9.17
C GLN A 252 -7.11 -14.20 8.89
N VAL A 253 -7.02 -13.64 7.68
CA VAL A 253 -5.97 -12.67 7.30
C VAL A 253 -5.96 -11.46 8.23
N ILE A 254 -7.12 -10.88 8.53
CA ILE A 254 -7.22 -9.74 9.47
C ILE A 254 -6.76 -10.16 10.87
N ALA A 255 -7.24 -11.30 11.38
CA ALA A 255 -6.87 -11.78 12.71
C ALA A 255 -5.35 -12.00 12.84
N GLN A 256 -4.75 -12.66 11.85
CA GLN A 256 -3.29 -12.87 11.78
C GLN A 256 -2.53 -11.56 11.71
N PHE A 257 -2.94 -10.65 10.84
CA PHE A 257 -2.29 -9.35 10.69
C PHE A 257 -2.34 -8.53 11.99
N VAL A 258 -3.51 -8.39 12.60
CA VAL A 258 -3.71 -7.64 13.86
C VAL A 258 -2.88 -8.23 15.00
N SER A 259 -2.88 -9.56 15.12
CA SER A 259 -2.06 -10.27 16.11
C SER A 259 -0.57 -10.00 15.90
N PHE A 260 -0.10 -10.09 14.65
CA PHE A 260 1.32 -9.93 14.31
C PHE A 260 1.83 -8.51 14.56
N ILE A 261 1.04 -7.49 14.25
CA ILE A 261 1.42 -6.09 14.53
C ILE A 261 1.30 -5.73 16.02
N ASN A 262 0.89 -6.68 16.86
CA ASN A 262 0.74 -6.55 18.31
C ASN A 262 -0.13 -5.36 18.73
N VAL A 263 -1.24 -5.13 18.01
CA VAL A 263 -2.23 -4.10 18.35
C VAL A 263 -3.46 -4.77 18.97
N LYS A 264 -3.83 -4.31 20.16
CA LYS A 264 -5.02 -4.79 20.88
C LYS A 264 -6.19 -3.84 20.62
N TYR A 265 -7.09 -4.26 19.74
CA TYR A 265 -8.34 -3.54 19.51
C TYR A 265 -9.42 -4.00 20.50
N PRO A 266 -10.33 -3.10 20.92
CA PRO A 266 -11.58 -3.51 21.55
C PRO A 266 -12.40 -4.43 20.63
N ASP A 267 -13.15 -5.36 21.22
CA ASP A 267 -13.99 -6.31 20.46
C ASP A 267 -14.93 -5.59 19.48
N ALA A 268 -15.52 -4.46 19.91
CA ALA A 268 -16.40 -3.64 19.06
C ALA A 268 -15.70 -3.06 17.81
N GLU A 269 -14.39 -2.81 17.86
CA GLU A 269 -13.63 -2.35 16.70
C GLU A 269 -13.31 -3.54 15.77
N LEU A 270 -13.00 -4.71 16.32
CA LEU A 270 -12.80 -5.95 15.54
C LEU A 270 -14.09 -6.38 14.83
N ASP A 271 -15.24 -6.30 15.50
CA ASP A 271 -16.55 -6.59 14.93
C ASP A 271 -16.84 -5.72 13.70
N LYS A 272 -16.47 -4.43 13.73
CA LYS A 272 -16.59 -3.54 12.56
C LYS A 272 -15.72 -4.01 11.39
N MET A 273 -14.50 -4.48 11.67
CA MET A 273 -13.60 -5.01 10.63
C MET A 273 -14.21 -6.25 9.98
N TYR A 274 -14.79 -7.16 10.77
CA TYR A 274 -15.41 -8.38 10.24
C TYR A 274 -16.74 -8.10 9.53
N ASP A 275 -17.54 -7.16 10.03
CA ASP A 275 -18.76 -6.71 9.36
C ASP A 275 -18.49 -6.08 8.00
N ARG A 276 -17.32 -5.43 7.82
CA ARG A 276 -16.91 -4.87 6.53
C ARG A 276 -16.78 -5.92 5.43
N LEU A 277 -16.43 -7.17 5.78
CA LEU A 277 -16.25 -8.29 4.85
C LEU A 277 -17.53 -8.68 4.11
N LYS A 278 -18.70 -8.33 4.66
CA LYS A 278 -20.02 -8.62 4.07
C LYS A 278 -20.32 -7.75 2.83
N ARG A 279 -19.52 -6.70 2.57
CA ARG A 279 -19.74 -5.73 1.49
C ARG A 279 -18.56 -5.70 0.52
N HIS A 280 -18.79 -5.35 -0.74
CA HIS A 280 -17.75 -5.31 -1.77
C HIS A 280 -16.64 -4.29 -1.41
N SER A 281 -15.38 -4.65 -1.67
CA SER A 281 -14.22 -3.88 -1.20
C SER A 281 -14.11 -2.50 -1.85
N LYS A 282 -14.49 -2.37 -3.13
CA LYS A 282 -14.43 -1.10 -3.88
C LYS A 282 -15.79 -0.42 -4.05
N ASN A 283 -16.84 -1.03 -3.51
CA ASN A 283 -18.18 -0.46 -3.52
C ASN A 283 -18.86 -0.83 -2.20
N GLY A 284 -18.75 0.04 -1.22
CA GLY A 284 -19.22 -0.21 0.14
C GLY A 284 -20.72 -0.45 0.27
N THR A 285 -21.54 -0.21 -0.77
CA THR A 285 -22.99 -0.46 -0.74
C THR A 285 -23.40 -1.78 -1.39
N ALA A 286 -22.53 -2.39 -2.21
CA ALA A 286 -22.81 -3.65 -2.86
C ALA A 286 -22.51 -4.83 -1.92
N VAL A 287 -23.37 -5.85 -1.90
CA VAL A 287 -23.14 -7.11 -1.17
C VAL A 287 -21.98 -7.86 -1.81
N PHE A 288 -21.08 -8.42 -1.00
CA PHE A 288 -20.05 -9.31 -1.52
C PHE A 288 -20.62 -10.71 -1.77
N VAL A 289 -20.59 -11.14 -3.03
CA VAL A 289 -21.13 -12.45 -3.47
C VAL A 289 -20.02 -13.48 -3.76
N GLY A 290 -18.80 -13.19 -3.33
CA GLY A 290 -17.61 -13.98 -3.65
C GLY A 290 -16.93 -13.55 -4.96
N ASP A 291 -15.72 -14.09 -5.18
CA ASP A 291 -15.00 -13.89 -6.42
C ASP A 291 -15.56 -14.82 -7.50
N THR A 292 -16.02 -14.25 -8.62
CA THR A 292 -16.45 -15.01 -9.80
C THR A 292 -15.38 -14.93 -10.87
N PHE A 293 -14.98 -16.06 -11.45
CA PHE A 293 -14.00 -16.09 -12.54
C PHE A 293 -14.61 -16.76 -13.78
N LYS A 294 -14.17 -16.35 -14.97
CA LYS A 294 -14.50 -17.09 -16.19
C LYS A 294 -13.85 -18.47 -16.13
N LYS A 295 -14.53 -19.48 -16.68
CA LYS A 295 -14.02 -20.85 -16.78
C LYS A 295 -12.94 -21.01 -17.85
N GLU A 296 -12.80 -20.04 -18.75
CA GLU A 296 -11.78 -20.02 -19.80
C GLU A 296 -10.38 -20.15 -19.19
N SER A 297 -9.54 -21.02 -19.77
CA SER A 297 -8.16 -21.20 -19.36
C SER A 297 -7.30 -20.02 -19.83
N LEU A 298 -6.35 -19.63 -18.98
CA LEU A 298 -5.33 -18.65 -19.34
C LEU A 298 -4.31 -19.32 -20.28
N GLN A 299 -4.11 -18.77 -21.48
CA GLN A 299 -3.07 -19.23 -22.41
C GLN A 299 -1.72 -18.60 -22.05
N ILE A 300 -1.20 -18.99 -20.88
CA ILE A 300 0.02 -18.47 -20.25
C ILE A 300 0.76 -19.68 -19.65
N ASP A 301 2.09 -19.65 -19.63
CA ASP A 301 2.87 -20.62 -18.88
C ASP A 301 2.85 -20.29 -17.38
N PHE A 302 2.31 -21.20 -16.57
CA PHE A 302 2.21 -21.09 -15.12
C PHE A 302 3.34 -21.78 -14.36
N SER A 303 4.24 -22.49 -15.05
CA SER A 303 5.18 -23.41 -14.41
C SER A 303 5.99 -22.74 -13.30
N ARG A 304 6.51 -21.53 -13.56
CA ARG A 304 7.27 -20.77 -12.55
C ARG A 304 6.38 -20.21 -11.45
N LEU A 305 5.22 -19.65 -11.78
CA LEU A 305 4.25 -19.14 -10.80
C LEU A 305 3.78 -20.22 -9.82
N ALA A 306 3.52 -21.43 -10.32
CA ALA A 306 3.10 -22.56 -9.49
C ALA A 306 4.17 -22.89 -8.45
N ILE A 307 5.43 -22.98 -8.86
CA ILE A 307 6.58 -23.24 -7.95
C ILE A 307 6.70 -22.13 -6.90
N LEU A 308 6.63 -20.86 -7.31
CA LEU A 308 6.76 -19.73 -6.39
C LEU A 308 5.61 -19.66 -5.39
N HIS A 309 4.39 -19.94 -5.85
CA HIS A 309 3.19 -19.98 -5.00
C HIS A 309 3.25 -21.14 -3.99
N GLU A 310 3.71 -22.32 -4.41
CA GLU A 310 3.89 -23.47 -3.51
C GLU A 310 4.92 -23.17 -2.42
N LYS A 311 6.01 -22.48 -2.76
CA LYS A 311 7.00 -22.00 -1.77
C LYS A 311 6.40 -21.01 -0.78
N LEU A 312 5.59 -20.06 -1.24
CA LEU A 312 4.88 -19.12 -0.36
C LEU A 312 3.93 -19.86 0.59
N ASN A 313 3.19 -20.86 0.09
CA ASN A 313 2.31 -21.70 0.92
C ASN A 313 3.09 -22.52 1.94
N THR A 314 4.25 -23.08 1.55
CA THR A 314 5.11 -23.83 2.47
C THR A 314 5.62 -22.94 3.61
N ASN A 315 6.09 -21.73 3.27
CA ASN A 315 6.54 -20.75 4.27
C ASN A 315 5.39 -20.27 5.17
N PHE A 316 4.20 -20.08 4.59
CA PHE A 316 2.99 -19.73 5.34
C PHE A 316 2.61 -20.82 6.34
N ILE A 317 2.57 -22.10 5.93
CA ILE A 317 2.27 -23.23 6.83
C ILE A 317 3.32 -23.32 7.94
N ALA A 318 4.61 -23.26 7.59
CA ALA A 318 5.69 -23.31 8.56
C ALA A 318 5.67 -22.13 9.55
N TYR A 319 5.10 -20.99 9.18
CA TYR A 319 4.85 -19.87 10.09
C TYR A 319 3.69 -20.17 11.05
N MET A 320 2.59 -20.73 10.54
CA MET A 320 1.39 -21.06 11.33
C MET A 320 1.63 -22.16 12.38
N GLU A 321 2.66 -22.98 12.20
CA GLU A 321 3.06 -24.04 13.13
C GLU A 321 3.97 -23.57 14.28
N ARG A 322 4.43 -22.30 14.27
CA ARG A 322 5.29 -21.71 15.32
C ARG A 322 4.50 -21.13 16.48
#